data_AF-A0A2G9MHB2-F1
#
_entry.id   AF-A0A2G9MHB2-F1
#
_cell.length_a   1.000
_cell.length_b   1.000
_cell.length_c   1.000
_cell.angle_alpha   90.00
_cell.angle_beta   90.00
_cell.angle_gamma   90.00
#
_symmetry.space_group_name_H-M   'P 1'
#
loop_
_entity.id
_entity.type
_entity.pdbx_description
1 polymer ?
#
loop_
_entity_poly.entity_id
_entity_poly.type
_entity_poly.pdbx_seq_one_letter_code
_entity_poly.pdbx_strand_id
1 'polypeptide(L)'
;MKTNLAVVIVVAIIAVAVVSVVAITGLNKVVTITTSGSAETKIMPDLAVVYLNIQSINKSAEDAKNRIAVIRDDVMTSLIKLGLERKNIETEQYSIYPNYDWASGKQDITGYTATQTIKVSTKDFNNVGKIVDAVVDDGALVSYINFELSLEKQNENKAVQLEEATKDARKKADAIAAGLGKKVVGVVSVSTNNYDYYPYPLYRAEDGGVSLEKATADITPSQVNINADVSVTFRIR
;
A
#
# COMPACT_ATOMS: atom_id res chain seq x y z
N MET A 1 -2.55 31.96 76.71
CA MET A 1 -2.72 32.48 75.33
C MET A 1 -1.96 31.70 74.25
N LYS A 2 -0.80 31.07 74.53
CA LYS A 2 0.00 30.37 73.49
C LYS A 2 -0.62 29.05 72.98
N THR A 3 -1.40 28.36 73.81
CA THR A 3 -2.02 27.06 73.48
C THR A 3 -3.16 27.18 72.44
N ASN A 4 -3.90 28.28 72.44
CA ASN A 4 -5.04 28.46 71.52
C ASN A 4 -4.58 28.76 70.09
N LEU A 5 -3.42 29.41 69.92
CA LEU A 5 -2.88 29.76 68.61
C LEU A 5 -2.38 28.53 67.84
N ALA A 6 -1.73 27.59 68.54
CA ALA A 6 -1.25 26.34 67.94
C ALA A 6 -2.42 25.45 67.44
N VAL A 7 -3.52 25.38 68.20
CA VAL A 7 -4.71 24.62 67.81
C VAL A 7 -5.38 25.22 66.56
N VAL A 8 -5.49 26.54 66.48
CA VAL A 8 -6.07 27.22 65.31
C VAL A 8 -5.23 27.00 64.04
N ILE A 9 -3.90 27.02 64.16
CA ILE A 9 -3.00 26.76 63.02
C ILE A 9 -3.13 25.32 62.53
N VAL A 10 -3.19 24.35 63.44
CA VAL A 10 -3.35 22.92 63.07
C VAL A 10 -4.69 22.67 62.39
N VAL A 11 -5.78 23.25 62.89
CA VAL A 11 -7.11 23.12 62.26
C VAL A 11 -7.14 23.78 60.88
N ALA A 12 -6.49 24.94 60.70
CA ALA A 12 -6.39 25.61 59.41
C ALA A 12 -5.60 24.78 58.39
N ILE A 13 -4.49 24.16 58.80
CA ILE A 13 -3.70 23.27 57.94
C ILE A 13 -4.49 22.04 57.53
N ILE A 14 -5.24 21.43 58.46
CA ILE A 14 -6.12 20.29 58.17
C ILE A 14 -7.24 20.69 57.21
N ALA A 15 -7.87 21.86 57.40
CA ALA A 15 -8.91 22.35 56.50
C ALA A 15 -8.39 22.59 55.07
N VAL A 16 -7.20 23.17 54.93
CA VAL A 16 -6.55 23.37 53.61
C VAL A 16 -6.18 22.03 52.97
N ALA A 17 -5.69 21.05 53.74
CA ALA A 17 -5.38 19.71 53.24
C ALA A 17 -6.64 18.97 52.76
N VAL A 18 -7.76 19.08 53.49
CA VAL A 18 -9.03 18.45 53.09
C VAL A 18 -9.60 19.10 51.82
N VAL A 19 -9.55 20.43 51.68
CA VAL A 19 -9.97 21.12 50.45
C VAL A 19 -9.11 20.72 49.25
N SER A 20 -7.80 20.52 49.47
CA SER A 20 -6.86 20.07 48.44
C SER A 20 -7.16 18.63 47.98
N VAL A 21 -7.48 17.72 48.90
CA VAL A 21 -7.83 16.32 48.59
C VAL A 21 -9.18 16.23 47.86
N VAL A 22 -10.15 17.08 48.21
CA VAL A 22 -11.44 17.16 47.50
C VAL A 22 -11.27 17.73 46.09
N ALA A 23 -10.38 18.70 45.90
CA ALA A 23 -10.07 19.25 44.58
C ALA A 23 -9.36 18.25 43.66
N ILE A 24 -8.50 17.37 44.22
CA ILE A 24 -7.81 16.32 43.46
C ILE A 24 -8.73 15.14 43.13
N THR A 25 -9.71 14.84 43.99
CA THR A 25 -10.68 13.74 43.76
C THR A 25 -11.86 14.13 42.86
N GLY A 26 -12.02 15.42 42.56
CA GLY A 26 -12.91 15.95 41.52
C GLY A 26 -12.39 15.78 40.08
N LEU A 27 -11.52 14.81 39.82
CA LEU A 27 -11.21 14.36 38.46
C LEU A 27 -12.51 13.86 37.83
N ASN A 28 -13.21 14.76 37.14
CA ASN A 28 -14.40 14.47 36.34
C ASN A 28 -14.16 13.19 35.55
N LYS A 29 -14.79 12.09 35.96
CA LYS A 29 -14.67 10.80 35.27
C LYS A 29 -15.24 11.01 33.87
N VAL A 30 -14.36 11.22 32.91
CA VAL A 30 -14.75 11.50 31.52
C VAL A 30 -15.44 10.25 31.00
N VAL A 31 -16.74 10.35 30.72
CA VAL A 31 -17.48 9.26 30.11
C VAL A 31 -17.15 9.27 28.62
N THR A 32 -16.65 8.15 28.12
CA THR A 32 -16.26 7.99 26.73
C THR A 32 -17.00 6.82 26.09
N ILE A 33 -17.09 6.87 24.76
CA ILE A 33 -17.50 5.75 23.92
C ILE A 33 -16.46 5.58 22.82
N THR A 34 -16.12 4.35 22.51
CA THR A 34 -15.21 4.02 21.40
C THR A 34 -15.99 3.30 20.33
N THR A 35 -15.89 3.77 19.10
CA THR A 35 -16.58 3.22 17.94
C THR A 35 -15.61 3.07 16.78
N SER A 36 -15.77 2.00 16.02
CA SER A 36 -15.10 1.83 14.73
C SER A 36 -15.99 2.31 13.59
N GLY A 37 -15.37 2.90 12.59
CA GLY A 37 -16.01 3.26 11.33
C GLY A 37 -15.23 2.69 10.15
N SER A 38 -15.95 2.32 9.10
CA SER A 38 -15.35 1.77 7.88
C SER A 38 -15.99 2.40 6.65
N ALA A 39 -15.22 2.49 5.57
CA ALA A 39 -15.71 2.92 4.28
C ALA A 39 -15.00 2.16 3.16
N GLU A 40 -15.75 1.77 2.13
CA GLU A 40 -15.24 1.07 0.96
C GLU A 40 -15.79 1.72 -0.31
N THR A 41 -14.98 1.76 -1.36
CA THR A 41 -15.40 2.19 -2.70
C THR A 41 -14.72 1.36 -3.78
N LYS A 42 -15.38 1.23 -4.92
CA LYS A 42 -14.89 0.53 -6.12
C LYS A 42 -14.53 1.54 -7.19
N ILE A 43 -13.27 1.51 -7.64
CA ILE A 43 -12.74 2.50 -8.57
C ILE A 43 -12.12 1.80 -9.77
N MET A 44 -12.39 2.33 -10.96
CA MET A 44 -11.69 1.88 -12.17
C MET A 44 -10.21 2.30 -12.12
N PRO A 45 -9.28 1.37 -12.35
CA PRO A 45 -7.85 1.69 -12.46
C PRO A 45 -7.61 2.66 -13.62
N ASP A 46 -6.56 3.46 -13.50
CA ASP A 46 -6.11 4.46 -14.47
C ASP A 46 -4.64 4.27 -14.88
N LEU A 47 -4.02 3.18 -14.45
CA LEU A 47 -2.66 2.81 -14.77
C LEU A 47 -2.58 1.32 -15.12
N ALA A 48 -1.97 0.99 -16.24
CA ALA A 48 -1.58 -0.37 -16.57
C ALA A 48 -0.08 -0.52 -16.32
N VAL A 49 0.30 -1.62 -15.68
CA VAL A 49 1.69 -1.93 -15.34
C VAL A 49 2.02 -3.28 -15.96
N VAL A 50 2.98 -3.29 -16.87
CA VAL A 50 3.48 -4.49 -17.55
C VAL A 50 4.83 -4.84 -16.95
N TYR A 51 4.94 -6.06 -16.40
CA TYR A 51 6.18 -6.57 -15.84
C TYR A 51 6.86 -7.46 -16.85
N LEU A 52 8.07 -7.06 -17.23
CA LEU A 52 8.92 -7.73 -18.20
C LEU A 52 10.04 -8.47 -17.48
N ASN A 53 10.42 -9.62 -18.01
CA ASN A 53 11.62 -10.35 -17.60
C ASN A 53 12.53 -10.52 -18.82
N ILE A 54 13.79 -10.11 -18.64
CA ILE A 54 14.86 -10.37 -19.59
C ILE A 54 15.77 -11.40 -18.97
N GLN A 55 16.09 -12.45 -19.71
CA GLN A 55 16.96 -13.53 -19.24
C GLN A 55 18.01 -13.89 -20.29
N SER A 56 19.20 -14.25 -19.82
CA SER A 56 20.20 -14.91 -20.64
C SER A 56 20.96 -15.96 -19.85
N ILE A 57 21.27 -17.07 -20.52
CA ILE A 57 22.12 -18.15 -19.99
C ILE A 57 23.35 -18.25 -20.88
N ASN A 58 24.54 -18.11 -20.29
CA ASN A 58 25.81 -18.20 -21.02
C ASN A 58 26.90 -18.91 -20.21
N LYS A 59 28.01 -19.25 -20.86
CA LYS A 59 29.14 -19.94 -20.22
C LYS A 59 29.90 -19.06 -19.23
N SER A 60 29.91 -17.74 -19.44
CA SER A 60 30.53 -16.77 -18.54
C SER A 60 29.49 -15.77 -18.03
N ALA A 61 29.73 -15.23 -16.83
CA ALA A 61 28.91 -14.17 -16.27
C ALA A 61 28.94 -12.90 -17.12
N GLU A 62 30.07 -12.61 -17.76
CA GLU A 62 30.24 -11.45 -18.63
C GLU A 62 29.40 -11.55 -19.89
N ASP A 63 29.39 -12.71 -20.55
CA ASP A 63 28.57 -12.95 -21.74
C ASP A 63 27.07 -12.89 -21.38
N ALA A 64 26.67 -13.47 -20.25
CA ALA A 64 25.29 -13.42 -19.76
C ALA A 64 24.83 -11.97 -19.52
N LYS A 65 25.66 -11.17 -18.84
CA LYS A 65 25.46 -9.74 -18.60
C LYS A 65 25.33 -8.96 -19.92
N ASN A 66 26.28 -9.14 -20.82
CA ASN A 66 26.34 -8.39 -22.08
C ASN A 66 25.12 -8.72 -22.95
N ARG A 67 24.66 -9.98 -22.96
CA ARG A 67 23.49 -10.38 -23.72
C ARG A 67 22.20 -9.74 -23.19
N ILE A 68 21.98 -9.71 -21.87
CA ILE A 68 20.79 -9.04 -21.33
C ILE A 68 20.84 -7.51 -21.51
N ALA A 69 22.04 -6.92 -21.53
CA ALA A 69 22.20 -5.49 -21.80
C ALA A 69 21.76 -5.11 -23.23
N VAL A 70 22.08 -5.93 -24.23
CA VAL A 70 21.61 -5.75 -25.61
C VAL A 70 20.08 -5.80 -25.66
N ILE A 71 19.47 -6.86 -25.11
CA ILE A 71 18.00 -7.01 -25.10
C ILE A 71 17.33 -5.83 -24.39
N ARG A 72 17.87 -5.39 -23.25
CA ARG A 72 17.37 -4.23 -22.51
C ARG A 72 17.40 -2.95 -23.36
N ASP A 73 18.47 -2.73 -24.12
CA ASP A 73 18.62 -1.51 -24.92
C ASP A 73 17.67 -1.51 -26.13
N ASP A 74 17.43 -2.67 -26.73
CA ASP A 74 16.44 -2.86 -27.79
C ASP A 74 15.02 -2.59 -27.24
N VAL A 75 14.65 -3.25 -26.13
CA VAL A 75 13.38 -3.05 -25.41
C VAL A 75 13.15 -1.57 -25.07
N MET A 76 14.14 -0.90 -24.46
CA MET A 76 14.05 0.51 -24.11
C MET A 76 13.81 1.38 -25.35
N THR A 77 14.49 1.08 -26.45
CA THR A 77 14.36 1.81 -27.71
C THR A 77 12.96 1.64 -28.30
N SER A 78 12.43 0.43 -28.33
CA SER A 78 11.09 0.15 -28.85
C SER A 78 9.99 0.79 -28.00
N LEU A 79 10.11 0.73 -26.68
CA LEU A 79 9.16 1.38 -25.76
C LEU A 79 9.14 2.90 -25.94
N ILE A 80 10.31 3.53 -26.09
CA ILE A 80 10.38 4.98 -26.35
C ILE A 80 9.77 5.33 -27.72
N LYS A 81 9.98 4.51 -28.76
CA LYS A 81 9.35 4.69 -30.09
C LYS A 81 7.83 4.59 -30.03
N LEU A 82 7.28 3.79 -29.11
CA LEU A 82 5.85 3.72 -28.82
C LEU A 82 5.32 4.94 -28.05
N GLY A 83 6.18 5.90 -27.69
CA GLY A 83 5.82 7.13 -27.01
C GLY A 83 5.86 7.05 -25.49
N LEU A 84 6.42 5.98 -24.90
CA LEU A 84 6.61 5.91 -23.46
C LEU A 84 7.77 6.82 -23.02
N GLU A 85 7.54 7.57 -21.94
CA GLU A 85 8.59 8.33 -21.29
C GLU A 85 9.52 7.42 -20.47
N ARG A 86 10.80 7.77 -20.42
CA ARG A 86 11.81 7.06 -19.61
C ARG A 86 11.41 6.88 -18.14
N LYS A 87 10.68 7.85 -17.57
CA LYS A 87 10.21 7.77 -16.18
C LYS A 87 9.18 6.66 -15.94
N ASN A 88 8.56 6.15 -17.00
CA ASN A 88 7.57 5.08 -16.92
C ASN A 88 8.19 3.68 -17.11
N ILE A 89 9.53 3.60 -17.27
CA ILE A 89 10.26 2.37 -17.50
C ILE A 89 11.29 2.22 -16.39
N GLU A 90 11.01 1.35 -15.44
CA GLU A 90 11.78 1.18 -14.21
C GLU A 90 12.42 -0.21 -14.18
N THR A 91 13.67 -0.31 -13.73
CA THR A 91 14.28 -1.62 -13.44
C THR A 91 14.02 -1.96 -11.98
N GLU A 92 13.28 -3.04 -11.74
CA GLU A 92 12.90 -3.49 -10.39
C GLU A 92 13.98 -4.39 -9.79
N GLN A 93 14.50 -5.31 -10.60
CA GLN A 93 15.44 -6.32 -10.13
C GLN A 93 16.49 -6.62 -11.20
N TYR A 94 17.70 -6.90 -10.75
CA TYR A 94 18.80 -7.36 -11.57
C TYR A 94 19.56 -8.44 -10.81
N SER A 95 19.87 -9.57 -11.45
CA SER A 95 20.58 -10.67 -10.79
C SER A 95 21.43 -11.43 -11.79
N ILE A 96 22.60 -11.89 -11.33
CA ILE A 96 23.44 -12.84 -12.07
C ILE A 96 23.86 -13.91 -11.09
N TYR A 97 23.67 -15.17 -11.44
CA TYR A 97 24.04 -16.30 -10.60
C TYR A 97 24.60 -17.45 -11.43
N PRO A 98 25.56 -18.22 -10.89
CA PRO A 98 26.07 -19.43 -11.52
C PRO A 98 24.99 -20.52 -11.54
N ASN A 99 25.00 -21.31 -12.62
CA ASN A 99 24.24 -22.52 -12.76
C ASN A 99 25.12 -23.70 -12.35
N TYR A 100 24.58 -24.61 -11.56
CA TYR A 100 25.30 -25.77 -11.04
C TYR A 100 24.68 -27.07 -11.56
N ASP A 101 25.54 -28.03 -11.88
CA ASP A 101 25.16 -29.43 -12.07
C ASP A 101 25.71 -30.28 -10.91
N TRP A 102 24.92 -31.26 -10.49
CA TRP A 102 25.20 -32.18 -9.39
C TRP A 102 25.26 -33.64 -9.85
N ALA A 103 25.14 -33.91 -11.15
CA ALA A 103 25.12 -35.25 -11.73
C ALA A 103 26.38 -36.08 -11.39
N SER A 104 27.51 -35.44 -11.11
CA SER A 104 28.80 -36.06 -10.78
C SER A 104 29.05 -36.27 -9.27
N GLY A 105 28.11 -35.87 -8.41
CA GLY A 105 28.33 -35.80 -6.95
C GLY A 105 29.27 -34.68 -6.51
N LYS A 106 29.69 -33.81 -7.45
CA LYS A 106 30.43 -32.56 -7.21
C LYS A 106 29.60 -31.38 -7.71
N GLN A 107 29.86 -30.20 -7.15
CA GLN A 107 29.24 -28.95 -7.56
C GLN A 107 30.04 -28.32 -8.70
N ASP A 108 29.65 -28.61 -9.94
CA ASP A 108 30.32 -28.08 -11.14
C ASP A 108 29.51 -26.91 -11.72
N ILE A 109 30.17 -25.79 -12.01
CA ILE A 109 29.52 -24.64 -12.68
C ILE A 109 29.35 -24.97 -14.16
N THR A 110 28.10 -24.97 -14.64
CA THR A 110 27.75 -25.26 -16.05
C THR A 110 27.47 -24.01 -16.87
N GLY A 111 27.32 -22.85 -16.20
CA GLY A 111 27.12 -21.56 -16.84
C GLY A 111 26.69 -20.51 -15.83
N TYR A 112 26.14 -19.41 -16.35
CA TYR A 112 25.61 -18.31 -15.58
C TYR A 112 24.29 -17.87 -16.17
N THR A 113 23.33 -17.60 -15.29
CA THR A 113 22.05 -17.00 -15.66
C THR A 113 22.06 -15.56 -15.18
N ALA A 114 21.79 -14.64 -16.12
CA ALA A 114 21.53 -13.24 -15.82
C ALA A 114 20.05 -12.95 -16.05
N THR A 115 19.41 -12.26 -15.11
CA THR A 115 18.01 -11.85 -15.18
C THR A 115 17.86 -10.37 -14.85
N GLN A 116 16.93 -9.71 -15.53
CA GLN A 116 16.52 -8.34 -15.23
C GLN A 116 15.00 -8.23 -15.34
N THR A 117 14.37 -7.66 -14.31
CA THR A 117 12.94 -7.37 -14.30
C THR A 117 12.73 -5.88 -14.55
N ILE A 118 11.90 -5.55 -15.55
CA ILE A 118 11.57 -4.18 -15.92
C ILE A 118 10.07 -3.98 -15.73
N LYS A 119 9.70 -2.91 -15.04
CA LYS A 119 8.32 -2.45 -14.86
C LYS A 119 8.05 -1.33 -15.85
N VAL A 120 7.01 -1.51 -16.65
CA VAL A 120 6.58 -0.53 -17.65
C VAL A 120 5.18 -0.05 -17.31
N SER A 121 5.00 1.26 -17.17
CA SER A 121 3.71 1.85 -16.78
C SER A 121 3.10 2.67 -17.93
N THR A 122 1.79 2.55 -18.16
CA THR A 122 1.06 3.35 -19.16
C THR A 122 -0.33 3.74 -18.66
N LYS A 123 -0.72 4.99 -18.91
CA LYS A 123 -2.11 5.45 -18.70
C LYS A 123 -3.02 5.16 -19.90
N ASP A 124 -2.43 4.85 -21.06
CA ASP A 124 -3.17 4.44 -22.25
C ASP A 124 -3.22 2.91 -22.32
N PHE A 125 -4.37 2.35 -22.00
CA PHE A 125 -4.57 0.89 -21.98
C PHE A 125 -4.54 0.29 -23.39
N ASN A 126 -4.80 1.08 -24.44
CA ASN A 126 -4.69 0.61 -25.82
C ASN A 126 -3.24 0.36 -26.24
N ASN A 127 -2.27 0.90 -25.49
CA ASN A 127 -0.85 0.64 -25.74
C ASN A 127 -0.35 -0.64 -25.08
N VAL A 128 -1.13 -1.29 -24.19
CA VAL A 128 -0.69 -2.51 -23.50
C VAL A 128 -0.36 -3.61 -24.50
N GLY A 129 -1.23 -3.88 -25.48
CA GLY A 129 -0.95 -4.87 -26.53
C GLY A 129 0.30 -4.54 -27.35
N LYS A 130 0.46 -3.28 -27.77
CA LYS A 130 1.64 -2.82 -28.53
C LYS A 130 2.94 -2.94 -27.73
N ILE A 131 2.89 -2.66 -26.42
CA ILE A 131 4.02 -2.85 -25.51
C ILE A 131 4.40 -4.33 -25.46
N VAL A 132 3.41 -5.21 -25.28
CA VAL A 132 3.64 -6.67 -25.25
C VAL A 132 4.26 -7.15 -26.57
N ASP A 133 3.73 -6.75 -27.72
CA ASP A 133 4.23 -7.19 -29.02
C ASP A 133 5.69 -6.72 -29.22
N ALA A 134 5.95 -5.43 -28.97
CA ALA A 134 7.28 -4.85 -29.18
C ALA A 134 8.36 -5.50 -28.28
N VAL A 135 8.07 -5.73 -27.00
CA VAL A 135 9.08 -6.28 -26.08
C VAL A 135 9.34 -7.77 -26.31
N VAL A 136 8.34 -8.50 -26.81
CA VAL A 136 8.50 -9.91 -27.20
C VAL A 136 9.38 -10.01 -28.45
N ASP A 137 9.15 -9.15 -29.45
CA ASP A 137 9.99 -9.07 -30.65
C ASP A 137 11.45 -8.75 -30.32
N ASP A 138 11.69 -7.93 -29.28
CA ASP A 138 13.03 -7.59 -28.78
C ASP A 138 13.67 -8.70 -27.91
N GLY A 139 12.94 -9.77 -27.60
CA GLY A 139 13.43 -10.94 -26.86
C GLY A 139 13.25 -10.87 -25.34
N ALA A 140 12.42 -9.97 -24.83
CA ALA A 140 11.95 -10.01 -23.45
C ALA A 140 10.71 -10.91 -23.31
N LEU A 141 10.45 -11.36 -22.09
CA LEU A 141 9.27 -12.13 -21.72
C LEU A 141 8.33 -11.27 -20.90
N VAL A 142 7.02 -11.39 -21.12
CA VAL A 142 6.02 -10.74 -20.27
C VAL A 142 5.70 -11.65 -19.10
N SER A 143 5.98 -11.18 -17.88
CA SER A 143 5.72 -11.94 -16.64
C SER A 143 4.24 -11.86 -16.28
N TYR A 144 3.73 -10.63 -16.14
CA TYR A 144 2.33 -10.37 -15.83
C TYR A 144 1.95 -8.91 -16.14
N ILE A 145 0.65 -8.67 -16.22
CA ILE A 145 0.06 -7.34 -16.43
C ILE A 145 -0.91 -7.04 -15.28
N ASN A 146 -0.75 -5.87 -14.66
CA ASN A 146 -1.63 -5.35 -13.63
C ASN A 146 -2.36 -4.11 -14.12
N PHE A 147 -3.58 -3.93 -13.63
CA PHE A 147 -4.27 -2.65 -13.70
C PHE A 147 -4.41 -2.11 -12.30
N GLU A 148 -3.91 -0.90 -12.12
CA GLU A 148 -3.67 -0.28 -10.83
C GLU A 148 -4.20 1.15 -10.84
N LEU A 149 -4.37 1.70 -9.65
CA LEU A 149 -4.57 3.13 -9.50
C LEU A 149 -3.23 3.84 -9.52
N SER A 150 -3.14 4.96 -10.23
CA SER A 150 -2.02 5.87 -10.10
C SER A 150 -1.87 6.35 -8.66
N LEU A 151 -0.65 6.68 -8.24
CA LEU A 151 -0.38 7.15 -6.88
C LEU A 151 -1.24 8.37 -6.50
N GLU A 152 -1.47 9.26 -7.46
CA GLU A 152 -2.36 10.41 -7.33
C GLU A 152 -3.78 9.97 -6.96
N LYS A 153 -4.37 9.09 -7.78
CA LYS A 153 -5.73 8.58 -7.58
C LYS A 153 -5.86 7.74 -6.31
N GLN A 154 -4.82 6.99 -5.94
CA GLN A 154 -4.76 6.28 -4.66
C GLN A 154 -4.86 7.27 -3.49
N ASN A 155 -4.04 8.32 -3.49
CA ASN A 155 -4.00 9.31 -2.40
C ASN A 155 -5.32 10.08 -2.28
N GLU A 156 -5.90 10.50 -3.40
CA GLU A 156 -7.19 11.20 -3.42
C GLU A 156 -8.30 10.33 -2.82
N ASN A 157 -8.46 9.11 -3.31
CA ASN A 157 -9.55 8.25 -2.87
C ASN A 157 -9.32 7.73 -1.44
N LYS A 158 -8.06 7.55 -1.02
CA LYS A 158 -7.73 7.26 0.38
C LYS A 158 -8.22 8.35 1.33
N ALA A 159 -8.01 9.62 1.00
CA ALA A 159 -8.47 10.73 1.82
C ALA A 159 -10.01 10.73 1.94
N VAL A 160 -10.71 10.50 0.82
CA VAL A 160 -12.17 10.40 0.79
C VAL A 160 -12.68 9.26 1.68
N GLN A 161 -12.09 8.06 1.58
CA GLN A 161 -12.54 6.94 2.40
C GLN A 161 -12.26 7.13 3.90
N LEU A 162 -11.16 7.78 4.28
CA LEU A 162 -10.91 8.13 5.68
C LEU A 162 -11.95 9.12 6.23
N GLU A 163 -12.38 10.08 5.43
CA GLU A 163 -13.45 11.01 5.79
C GLU A 163 -14.78 10.25 5.99
N GLU A 164 -15.14 9.37 5.06
CA GLU A 164 -16.37 8.58 5.15
C GLU A 164 -16.35 7.59 6.33
N ALA A 165 -15.23 6.91 6.57
CA ALA A 165 -15.07 6.03 7.74
C ALA A 165 -15.19 6.82 9.06
N THR A 166 -14.66 8.05 9.09
CA THR A 166 -14.81 8.95 10.26
C THR A 166 -16.26 9.37 10.46
N LYS A 167 -16.99 9.69 9.39
CA LYS A 167 -18.44 9.98 9.44
C LYS A 167 -19.22 8.76 9.93
N ASP A 168 -18.89 7.56 9.49
CA ASP A 168 -19.51 6.31 9.95
C ASP A 168 -19.28 6.06 11.45
N ALA A 169 -18.03 6.17 11.92
CA ALA A 169 -17.71 6.10 13.35
C ALA A 169 -18.52 7.11 14.17
N ARG A 170 -18.60 8.35 13.68
CA ARG A 170 -19.37 9.42 14.34
C ARG A 170 -20.86 9.10 14.40
N LYS A 171 -21.47 8.62 13.32
CA LYS A 171 -22.90 8.23 13.29
C LYS A 171 -23.20 7.16 14.33
N LYS A 172 -22.34 6.13 14.43
CA LYS A 172 -22.46 5.07 15.44
C LYS A 172 -22.34 5.63 16.86
N ALA A 173 -21.38 6.52 17.10
CA ALA A 173 -21.19 7.15 18.39
C ALA A 173 -22.39 8.01 18.82
N ASP A 174 -22.94 8.82 17.91
CA ASP A 174 -24.13 9.63 18.17
C ASP A 174 -25.35 8.74 18.50
N ALA A 175 -25.54 7.62 17.80
CA ALA A 175 -26.62 6.67 18.06
C ALA A 175 -26.50 6.00 19.44
N ILE A 176 -25.28 5.54 19.80
CA ILE A 176 -25.01 4.93 21.11
C ILE A 176 -25.22 5.96 22.23
N ALA A 177 -24.70 7.17 22.07
CA ALA A 177 -24.88 8.24 23.06
C ALA A 177 -26.36 8.57 23.26
N ALA A 178 -27.13 8.71 22.18
CA ALA A 178 -28.57 8.96 22.25
C ALA A 178 -29.32 7.86 23.02
N GLY A 179 -28.99 6.59 22.77
CA GLY A 179 -29.56 5.45 23.51
C GLY A 179 -29.25 5.45 25.01
N LEU A 180 -28.14 6.09 25.41
CA LEU A 180 -27.76 6.31 26.82
C LEU A 180 -28.36 7.59 27.43
N GLY A 181 -29.17 8.35 26.69
CA GLY A 181 -29.64 9.67 27.11
C GLY A 181 -28.52 10.72 27.20
N LYS A 182 -27.47 10.55 26.40
CA LYS A 182 -26.24 11.34 26.38
C LYS A 182 -26.03 11.97 25.00
N LYS A 183 -25.05 12.88 24.89
CA LYS A 183 -24.61 13.46 23.61
C LYS A 183 -23.10 13.38 23.45
N VAL A 184 -22.63 13.17 22.22
CA VAL A 184 -21.21 13.34 21.86
C VAL A 184 -20.85 14.83 21.92
N VAL A 185 -19.80 15.17 22.68
CA VAL A 185 -19.37 16.55 22.92
C VAL A 185 -17.92 16.81 22.50
N GLY A 186 -17.20 15.80 22.04
CA GLY A 186 -15.84 15.97 21.54
C GLY A 186 -15.16 14.66 21.22
N VAL A 187 -13.97 14.76 20.63
CA VAL A 187 -13.09 13.63 20.31
C VAL A 187 -11.99 13.57 21.38
N VAL A 188 -11.65 12.36 21.81
CA VAL A 188 -10.59 12.08 22.79
C VAL A 188 -9.35 11.51 22.08
N SER A 189 -9.56 10.53 21.20
CA SER A 189 -8.48 9.93 20.42
C SER A 189 -9.02 9.40 19.09
N VAL A 190 -8.15 9.38 18.10
CA VAL A 190 -8.38 8.76 16.78
C VAL A 190 -7.20 7.85 16.50
N SER A 191 -7.49 6.63 16.07
CA SER A 191 -6.51 5.69 15.55
C SER A 191 -6.97 5.23 14.17
N THR A 192 -6.01 5.06 13.26
CA THR A 192 -6.22 4.55 11.92
C THR A 192 -5.25 3.41 11.70
N ASN A 193 -5.70 2.30 11.12
CA ASN A 193 -4.77 1.26 10.69
C ASN A 193 -4.06 1.70 9.41
N ASN A 194 -2.85 1.15 9.19
CA ASN A 194 -2.16 1.38 7.93
C ASN A 194 -2.99 0.80 6.78
N TYR A 195 -3.03 1.60 5.73
CA TYR A 195 -3.83 1.40 4.54
C TYR A 195 -3.07 0.50 3.57
N ASP A 196 -3.65 -0.65 3.30
CA ASP A 196 -3.03 -1.69 2.50
C ASP A 196 -3.69 -1.68 1.10
N TYR A 197 -3.07 -0.98 0.16
CA TYR A 197 -3.41 -1.10 -1.26
C TYR A 197 -2.62 -2.28 -1.84
N TYR A 198 -3.32 -3.39 -2.10
CA TYR A 198 -2.75 -4.54 -2.78
C TYR A 198 -3.35 -4.65 -4.19
N PRO A 199 -2.61 -4.26 -5.24
CA PRO A 199 -3.04 -4.61 -6.59
C PRO A 199 -2.95 -6.13 -6.73
N TYR A 200 -4.07 -6.76 -7.13
CA TYR A 200 -4.07 -8.18 -7.45
C TYR A 200 -3.53 -8.39 -8.87
N PRO A 201 -2.59 -9.32 -9.09
CA PRO A 201 -2.16 -9.66 -10.44
C PRO A 201 -3.32 -10.28 -11.22
N LEU A 202 -3.82 -9.57 -12.22
CA LEU A 202 -4.98 -10.01 -13.01
C LEU A 202 -4.58 -11.01 -14.09
N TYR A 203 -3.36 -10.93 -14.61
CA TYR A 203 -2.88 -11.80 -15.68
C TYR A 203 -1.47 -12.29 -15.39
N ARG A 204 -1.34 -13.50 -14.85
CA ARG A 204 -0.07 -14.23 -14.80
C ARG A 204 0.08 -15.03 -16.08
N ALA A 205 1.17 -14.85 -16.81
CA ALA A 205 1.51 -15.79 -17.87
C ALA A 205 1.85 -17.14 -17.21
N GLU A 206 0.96 -18.12 -17.30
CA GLU A 206 1.32 -19.50 -16.94
C GLU A 206 2.39 -19.98 -17.93
N ASP A 207 3.49 -20.50 -17.38
CA ASP A 207 4.67 -21.08 -18.05
C ASP A 207 4.78 -20.85 -19.57
N GLY A 208 5.50 -19.78 -19.94
CA GLY A 208 6.26 -19.76 -21.19
C GLY A 208 5.51 -19.41 -22.47
N GLY A 209 4.34 -18.77 -22.41
CA GLY A 209 3.78 -18.14 -23.61
C GLY A 209 2.31 -17.78 -23.46
N VAL A 210 2.04 -16.48 -23.38
CA VAL A 210 0.69 -15.99 -23.62
C VAL A 210 0.38 -16.25 -25.10
N SER A 211 -0.67 -17.02 -25.39
CA SER A 211 -1.26 -17.03 -26.73
C SER A 211 -1.65 -15.58 -27.08
N LEU A 212 -0.88 -14.96 -27.97
CA LEU A 212 -1.05 -13.58 -28.42
C LEU A 212 -2.49 -13.28 -28.87
N GLU A 213 -3.21 -14.29 -29.37
CA GLU A 213 -4.58 -14.17 -29.86
C GLU A 213 -5.61 -13.87 -28.75
N LYS A 214 -5.34 -14.17 -27.48
CA LYS A 214 -6.26 -13.85 -26.36
C LYS A 214 -5.88 -12.61 -25.56
N ALA A 215 -4.62 -12.18 -25.62
CA ALA A 215 -4.14 -11.02 -24.86
C ALA A 215 -4.33 -9.69 -25.60
N THR A 216 -4.49 -9.71 -26.92
CA THR A 216 -4.60 -8.48 -27.71
C THR A 216 -6.05 -8.00 -27.89
N ALA A 217 -7.06 -8.84 -27.63
CA ALA A 217 -8.44 -8.53 -27.99
C ALA A 217 -9.33 -7.99 -26.86
N ASP A 218 -9.18 -8.39 -25.59
CA ASP A 218 -10.13 -8.01 -24.53
C ASP A 218 -9.52 -7.99 -23.10
N ILE A 219 -8.35 -7.34 -22.92
CA ILE A 219 -7.87 -7.09 -21.55
C ILE A 219 -8.61 -5.87 -20.98
N THR A 220 -9.74 -6.13 -20.31
CA THR A 220 -10.51 -5.09 -19.63
C THR A 220 -10.18 -5.09 -18.14
N PRO A 221 -9.79 -3.93 -17.55
CA PRO A 221 -9.59 -3.84 -16.12
C PRO A 221 -10.88 -4.10 -15.34
N SER A 222 -10.77 -4.77 -14.20
CA SER A 222 -11.82 -4.79 -13.18
C SER A 222 -11.63 -3.64 -12.19
N GLN A 223 -12.72 -3.24 -11.53
CA GLN A 223 -12.63 -2.25 -10.46
C GLN A 223 -11.78 -2.78 -9.30
N VAL A 224 -10.96 -1.92 -8.73
CA VAL A 224 -10.20 -2.21 -7.51
C VAL A 224 -10.92 -1.62 -6.29
N ASN A 225 -10.81 -2.33 -5.17
CA ASN A 225 -11.38 -1.88 -3.91
C ASN A 225 -10.41 -0.96 -3.18
N ILE A 226 -10.96 0.12 -2.63
CA ILE A 226 -10.28 0.94 -1.63
C ILE A 226 -11.11 0.93 -0.35
N ASN A 227 -10.48 0.53 0.75
CA ASN A 227 -11.07 0.54 2.08
C ASN A 227 -10.32 1.47 3.04
N ALA A 228 -11.03 1.98 4.03
CA ALA A 228 -10.46 2.69 5.17
C ALA A 228 -11.21 2.31 6.45
N ASP A 229 -10.44 2.14 7.53
CA ASP A 229 -10.94 1.79 8.86
C ASP A 229 -10.38 2.76 9.89
N VAL A 230 -11.26 3.29 10.73
CA VAL A 230 -10.90 4.22 11.82
C VAL A 230 -11.50 3.76 13.13
N SER A 231 -10.77 3.99 14.22
CA SER A 231 -11.27 3.81 15.58
C SER A 231 -11.23 5.15 16.30
N VAL A 232 -12.39 5.63 16.74
CA VAL A 232 -12.53 6.94 17.37
C VAL A 232 -13.09 6.78 18.76
N THR A 233 -12.44 7.40 19.74
CA THR A 233 -12.97 7.54 21.09
C THR A 233 -13.55 8.94 21.25
N PHE A 234 -14.83 9.00 21.56
CA PHE A 234 -15.58 10.23 21.77
C PHE A 234 -15.84 10.45 23.26
N ARG A 235 -15.91 11.72 23.65
CA ARG A 235 -16.41 12.16 24.94
C ARG A 235 -17.91 12.34 24.86
N ILE A 236 -18.65 11.85 25.85
CA ILE A 236 -20.11 12.03 25.95
C ILE A 236 -20.50 12.72 27.26
N ARG A 237 -21.63 13.43 27.26
CA ARG A 237 -22.18 14.11 28.45
C ARG A 237 -23.69 13.93 28.55
#